data_AF-A0A139BMX5-F1
#
_entry.id   AF-A0A139BMX5-F1
#
_cell.length_a   1.000
_cell.length_b   1.000
_cell.length_c   1.000
_cell.angle_alpha   90.00
_cell.angle_beta   90.00
_cell.angle_gamma   90.00
#
_symmetry.space_group_name_H-M   'P 1'
#
loop_
_entity.id
_entity.type
_entity.pdbx_description
1 polymer ?
#
loop_
_entity_poly.entity_id
_entity_poly.type
_entity_poly.pdbx_seq_one_letter_code
_entity_poly.pdbx_strand_id
1 'polypeptide(L)'
;TSQEKTIAMQRGQNLCRYVTTFCDAGAALGCTETKQTFCCFNSLLARIVNDAGGPQLGRSAADCTGFTLAQFARLDLSKVDFSPFIAQIMANVAMPDQAGLNTDNSAIIAKKLNNYYTTGKQ
;
A
#
# COMPACT_ATOMS: atom_id res chain seq x y z
N THR A 1 22.07 -0.88 -4.20
CA THR A 1 21.76 -2.33 -4.41
C THR A 1 20.39 -2.51 -5.08
N SER A 2 20.10 -3.64 -5.73
CA SER A 2 18.81 -3.90 -6.41
C SER A 2 17.58 -3.67 -5.51
N GLN A 3 17.66 -4.08 -4.24
CA GLN A 3 16.59 -3.88 -3.26
C GLN A 3 16.28 -2.40 -2.98
N GLU A 4 17.29 -1.53 -2.91
CA GLU A 4 17.08 -0.09 -2.70
C GLU A 4 16.36 0.55 -3.89
N LYS A 5 16.63 0.07 -5.12
CA LYS A 5 15.92 0.53 -6.32
C LYS A 5 14.45 0.11 -6.30
N THR A 6 14.16 -1.12 -5.91
CA THR A 6 12.78 -1.61 -5.74
C THR A 6 12.04 -0.82 -4.67
N ILE A 7 12.68 -0.57 -3.52
CA ILE A 7 12.11 0.24 -2.44
C ILE A 7 11.85 1.67 -2.91
N ALA A 8 12.80 2.28 -3.65
CA ALA A 8 12.63 3.63 -4.20
C ALA A 8 11.43 3.71 -5.15
N MET A 9 11.25 2.71 -6.02
CA MET A 9 10.12 2.63 -6.94
C MET A 9 8.80 2.44 -6.19
N GLN A 10 8.76 1.55 -5.20
CA GLN A 10 7.57 1.31 -4.37
C GLN A 10 7.18 2.53 -3.51
N ARG A 11 8.16 3.30 -3.05
CA ARG A 11 7.91 4.61 -2.40
C ARG A 11 7.27 5.59 -3.37
N GLY A 12 7.72 5.64 -4.62
CA GLY A 12 7.09 6.46 -5.67
C GLY A 12 5.63 6.08 -5.93
N GLN A 13 5.26 4.82 -5.69
CA GLN A 13 3.89 4.32 -5.82
C GLN A 13 3.10 4.37 -4.50
N ASN A 14 3.63 5.00 -3.44
CA ASN A 14 3.04 5.05 -2.11
C ASN A 14 2.72 3.66 -1.50
N LEU A 15 3.54 2.64 -1.81
CA LEU A 15 3.36 1.27 -1.31
C LEU A 15 4.16 0.97 -0.03
N CYS A 16 5.13 1.81 0.30
CA CYS A 16 5.96 1.64 1.49
C CYS A 16 5.68 2.72 2.54
N ARG A 17 5.72 2.34 3.81
CA ARG A 17 5.62 3.22 4.98
C ARG A 17 6.89 3.16 5.81
N TYR A 18 7.35 4.31 6.29
CA TYR A 18 8.48 4.40 7.21
C TYR A 18 8.13 3.80 8.58
N VAL A 19 9.09 3.08 9.17
CA VAL A 19 8.94 2.45 10.49
C VAL A 19 9.89 3.08 11.50
N THR A 20 11.20 2.98 11.22
CA THR A 20 12.23 3.44 12.16
C THR A 20 13.54 3.69 11.44
N THR A 21 14.45 4.43 12.09
CA THR A 21 15.83 4.61 11.68
C THR A 21 16.71 4.08 12.79
N PHE A 22 17.68 3.23 12.46
CA PHE A 22 18.67 2.72 13.40
C PHE A 22 20.09 3.01 12.89
N CYS A 23 21.04 3.02 13.82
CA CYS A 23 22.43 3.22 13.47
C CYS A 23 23.06 1.88 13.08
N ASP A 24 23.67 1.81 11.89
CA ASP A 24 24.30 0.59 11.39
C ASP A 24 25.80 0.52 11.74
N ALA A 25 26.46 1.68 11.81
CA ALA A 25 27.88 1.78 12.14
C ALA A 25 28.20 3.00 13.03
N GLY A 26 29.19 2.86 13.91
CA GLY A 26 29.76 3.98 14.68
C GLY A 26 29.40 4.08 16.17
N ALA A 27 28.99 3.00 16.84
CA ALA A 27 28.48 3.05 18.22
C ALA A 27 29.46 3.62 19.28
N ALA A 28 30.77 3.68 19.00
CA ALA A 28 31.79 4.14 19.96
C ALA A 28 32.15 5.64 19.88
N LEU A 29 31.89 6.33 18.75
CA LEU A 29 32.27 7.76 18.56
C LEU A 29 31.14 8.63 17.96
N GLY A 30 29.97 8.05 17.70
CA GLY A 30 28.82 8.73 17.09
C GLY A 30 28.34 8.01 15.84
N CYS A 31 27.04 8.10 15.54
CA CYS A 31 26.46 7.35 14.43
C CYS A 31 27.02 7.81 13.08
N THR A 32 27.78 6.95 12.41
CA THR A 32 28.41 7.27 11.11
C THR A 32 27.53 6.85 9.94
N GLU A 33 26.67 5.85 10.13
CA GLU A 33 25.78 5.34 9.09
C GLU A 33 24.40 5.03 9.68
N THR A 34 23.36 5.59 9.07
CA THR A 34 21.96 5.36 9.48
C THR A 34 21.23 4.51 8.45
N LYS A 35 20.54 3.48 8.92
CA LYS A 35 19.66 2.65 8.10
C LYS A 35 18.21 2.89 8.47
N GLN A 36 17.41 3.13 7.45
CA GLN A 36 15.98 3.34 7.59
C GLN A 36 15.23 2.05 7.25
N THR A 37 14.25 1.68 8.08
CA THR A 37 13.39 0.51 7.91
C THR A 37 12.02 0.94 7.42
N PHE A 38 11.49 0.19 6.44
CA PHE A 38 10.19 0.45 5.82
C PHE A 38 9.36 -0.82 5.76
N CYS A 39 8.04 -0.70 6.00
CA CYS A 39 7.05 -1.70 5.62
C CYS A 39 6.68 -1.47 4.16
N CYS A 40 6.90 -2.43 3.27
CA CYS A 40 6.45 -2.35 1.87
C CYS A 40 5.37 -3.40 1.61
N PHE A 41 4.27 -2.96 1.01
CA PHE A 41 3.09 -3.80 0.75
C PHE A 41 2.94 -4.06 -0.75
N ASN A 42 2.29 -5.18 -1.09
CA ASN A 42 2.04 -5.56 -2.49
C ASN A 42 1.04 -4.63 -3.20
N SER A 43 0.26 -3.85 -2.46
CA SER A 43 -0.70 -2.89 -3.02
C SER A 43 -0.97 -1.74 -2.06
N LEU A 44 -1.43 -0.61 -2.61
CA LEU A 44 -1.82 0.55 -1.82
C LEU A 44 -3.01 0.23 -0.90
N LEU A 45 -3.93 -0.62 -1.37
CA LEU A 45 -5.03 -1.11 -0.56
C LEU A 45 -4.55 -1.88 0.67
N ALA A 46 -3.60 -2.81 0.49
CA ALA A 46 -3.04 -3.58 1.60
C ALA A 46 -2.35 -2.67 2.62
N ARG A 47 -1.63 -1.64 2.17
CA ARG A 47 -1.04 -0.62 3.05
C ARG A 47 -2.10 0.13 3.84
N ILE A 48 -3.09 0.72 3.18
CA ILE A 48 -4.15 1.53 3.81
C ILE A 48 -4.89 0.72 4.88
N VAL A 49 -5.26 -0.51 4.56
CA VAL A 49 -5.95 -1.41 5.48
C VAL A 49 -5.05 -1.80 6.66
N ASN A 50 -3.76 -2.05 6.44
CA ASN A 50 -2.81 -2.35 7.51
C ASN A 50 -2.60 -1.13 8.43
N ASP A 51 -2.40 0.05 7.84
CA ASP A 51 -2.17 1.31 8.55
C ASP A 51 -3.38 1.68 9.44
N ALA A 52 -4.60 1.52 8.92
CA ALA A 52 -5.82 1.84 9.67
C ALA A 52 -6.27 0.70 10.60
N GLY A 53 -6.00 -0.57 10.25
CA GLY A 53 -6.44 -1.73 11.00
C GLY A 53 -5.51 -2.14 12.15
N GLY A 54 -4.20 -1.91 12.01
CA GLY A 54 -3.20 -2.22 13.03
C GLY A 54 -3.53 -1.60 14.40
N PRO A 55 -3.79 -0.28 14.47
CA PRO A 55 -4.15 0.39 15.72
C PRO A 55 -5.45 -0.13 16.34
N GLN A 56 -6.45 -0.53 15.53
CA GLN A 56 -7.71 -1.09 16.03
C GLN A 56 -7.52 -2.42 16.76
N LEU A 57 -6.47 -3.15 16.40
CA LEU A 57 -6.09 -4.42 17.01
C LEU A 57 -4.97 -4.27 18.05
N GLY A 58 -4.58 -3.04 18.40
CA GLY A 58 -3.49 -2.76 19.35
C GLY A 58 -2.11 -3.15 18.83
N ARG A 59 -1.92 -3.25 17.51
CA ARG A 59 -0.64 -3.61 16.89
C ARG A 59 0.25 -2.37 16.77
N SER A 60 1.56 -2.58 16.91
CA SER A 60 2.52 -1.50 16.75
C SER A 60 2.59 -1.06 15.30
N ALA A 61 2.91 0.23 15.08
CA ALA A 61 3.18 0.71 13.73
C ALA A 61 4.41 0.04 13.08
N ALA A 62 5.27 -0.63 13.86
CA ALA A 62 6.40 -1.37 13.32
C ALA A 62 6.01 -2.76 12.76
N ASP A 63 4.82 -3.25 13.08
CA ASP A 63 4.34 -4.54 12.64
C ASP A 63 3.72 -4.45 11.23
N CYS A 64 4.50 -4.87 10.23
CA CYS A 64 4.09 -4.85 8.82
C CYS A 64 3.29 -6.10 8.41
N THR A 65 3.05 -7.05 9.31
CA THR A 65 2.49 -8.35 8.90
C THR A 65 1.00 -8.25 8.60
N GLY A 66 0.49 -9.15 7.73
CA GLY A 66 -0.92 -9.18 7.37
C GLY A 66 -1.85 -9.47 8.56
N PHE A 67 -3.15 -9.46 8.31
CA PHE A 67 -4.15 -9.89 9.29
C PHE A 67 -4.55 -11.33 9.02
N THR A 68 -4.72 -12.13 10.08
CA THR A 68 -5.48 -13.38 10.00
C THR A 68 -6.95 -13.08 9.71
N LEU A 69 -7.70 -14.07 9.25
CA LEU A 69 -9.14 -13.90 8.97
C LEU A 69 -9.92 -13.38 10.19
N ALA A 70 -9.63 -13.93 11.37
CA ALA A 70 -10.29 -13.53 12.62
C ALA A 70 -9.93 -12.08 13.04
N GLN A 71 -8.70 -11.65 12.78
CA GLN A 71 -8.27 -10.26 13.01
C GLN A 71 -8.94 -9.31 12.02
N PHE A 72 -8.96 -9.68 10.73
CA PHE A 72 -9.56 -8.88 9.67
C PHE A 72 -11.06 -8.67 9.91
N ALA A 73 -11.77 -9.71 10.34
CA ALA A 73 -13.22 -9.63 10.63
C ALA A 73 -13.56 -8.68 11.78
N ARG A 74 -12.59 -8.34 12.65
CA ARG A 74 -12.77 -7.38 13.76
C ARG A 74 -12.48 -5.94 13.35
N LEU A 75 -11.96 -5.71 12.15
CA LEU A 75 -11.65 -4.37 11.67
C LEU A 75 -12.92 -3.62 11.32
N ASP A 76 -13.02 -2.40 11.83
CA ASP A 76 -13.99 -1.42 11.42
C ASP A 76 -13.49 -0.70 10.16
N LEU A 77 -13.91 -1.23 9.00
CA LEU A 77 -13.53 -0.68 7.69
C LEU A 77 -14.18 0.68 7.39
N SER A 78 -15.19 1.10 8.17
CA SER A 78 -15.80 2.44 8.01
C SER A 78 -14.85 3.56 8.41
N LYS A 79 -13.84 3.24 9.24
CA LYS A 79 -12.80 4.18 9.71
C LYS A 79 -11.56 4.20 8.80
N VAL A 80 -11.60 3.50 7.68
CA VAL A 80 -10.49 3.40 6.74
C VAL A 80 -10.73 4.37 5.59
N ASP A 81 -9.80 5.31 5.38
CA ASP A 81 -9.85 6.21 4.23
C ASP A 81 -9.28 5.52 2.97
N PHE A 82 -10.18 5.11 2.09
CA PHE A 82 -9.84 4.50 0.81
C PHE A 82 -9.62 5.52 -0.32
N SER A 83 -9.79 6.82 -0.08
CA SER A 83 -9.65 7.87 -1.11
C SER A 83 -8.31 7.80 -1.87
N PRO A 84 -7.15 7.56 -1.22
CA PRO A 84 -5.88 7.44 -1.94
C PRO A 84 -5.84 6.24 -2.89
N PHE A 85 -6.48 5.12 -2.52
CA PHE A 85 -6.58 3.95 -3.39
C PHE A 85 -7.49 4.21 -4.59
N ILE A 86 -8.63 4.85 -4.36
CA ILE A 86 -9.54 5.24 -5.45
C ILE A 86 -8.85 6.23 -6.40
N ALA A 87 -8.15 7.23 -5.89
CA ALA A 87 -7.38 8.17 -6.70
C ALA A 87 -6.31 7.45 -7.54
N GLN A 88 -5.60 6.47 -6.96
CA GLN A 88 -4.63 5.67 -7.69
C GLN A 88 -5.28 4.83 -8.79
N ILE A 89 -6.45 4.24 -8.54
CA ILE A 89 -7.20 3.54 -9.59
C ILE A 89 -7.58 4.52 -10.69
N MET A 90 -8.20 5.64 -10.36
CA MET A 90 -8.69 6.62 -11.35
C MET A 90 -7.56 7.19 -12.21
N ALA A 91 -6.38 7.43 -11.64
CA ALA A 91 -5.20 7.88 -12.39
C ALA A 91 -4.67 6.82 -13.37
N ASN A 92 -4.80 5.54 -13.03
CA ASN A 92 -4.37 4.42 -13.88
C ASN A 92 -5.47 3.94 -14.84
N VAL A 93 -6.71 4.36 -14.63
CA VAL A 93 -7.82 4.15 -15.55
C VAL A 93 -7.75 5.25 -16.61
N ALA A 94 -7.18 4.93 -17.78
CA ALA A 94 -7.49 5.69 -18.98
C ALA A 94 -9.02 5.62 -19.19
N MET A 95 -9.71 6.74 -18.99
CA MET A 95 -11.09 6.88 -19.41
C MET A 95 -11.08 6.83 -20.94
N PRO A 96 -11.85 5.92 -21.57
CA PRO A 96 -12.02 6.00 -23.01
C PRO A 96 -12.61 7.37 -23.34
N ASP A 97 -12.09 7.98 -24.40
CA ASP A 97 -12.55 9.26 -24.94
C ASP A 97 -14.10 9.24 -25.08
N GLN A 98 -14.73 10.40 -24.88
CA GLN A 98 -16.19 10.58 -24.75
C GLN A 98 -17.02 10.10 -25.95
N ALA A 99 -16.41 9.53 -26.99
CA ALA A 99 -17.09 8.88 -28.10
C ALA A 99 -17.85 7.59 -27.73
N GLY A 100 -17.70 7.06 -26.50
CA GLY A 100 -18.35 5.84 -26.02
C GLY A 100 -19.42 6.01 -24.93
N LEU A 101 -19.97 7.22 -24.72
CA LEU A 101 -20.88 7.56 -23.62
C LEU A 101 -22.30 6.97 -23.73
N ASN A 102 -22.45 5.67 -24.01
CA ASN A 102 -23.75 5.00 -24.05
C ASN A 102 -23.77 3.58 -23.43
N THR A 103 -22.75 3.15 -22.69
CA THR A 103 -22.73 1.79 -22.12
C THR A 103 -22.33 1.79 -20.65
N ASP A 104 -23.15 1.13 -19.83
CA ASP A 104 -23.10 1.04 -18.37
C ASP A 104 -21.67 1.01 -17.77
N ASN A 105 -21.27 2.13 -17.15
CA ASN A 105 -19.97 2.31 -16.49
C ASN A 105 -19.64 1.26 -15.41
N SER A 106 -20.65 0.61 -14.83
CA SER A 106 -20.49 -0.41 -13.79
C SER A 106 -19.77 -1.67 -14.30
N ALA A 107 -20.03 -2.07 -15.55
CA ALA A 107 -19.40 -3.25 -16.16
C ALA A 107 -17.91 -3.02 -16.48
N ILE A 108 -17.55 -1.79 -16.89
CA ILE A 108 -16.16 -1.42 -17.19
C ILE A 108 -15.33 -1.37 -15.91
N ILE A 109 -15.88 -0.80 -14.84
CA ILE A 109 -15.24 -0.74 -13.53
C ILE A 109 -14.99 -2.16 -12.99
N ALA A 110 -16.00 -3.04 -13.04
CA ALA A 110 -15.87 -4.43 -12.59
C ALA A 110 -14.78 -5.20 -13.38
N LYS A 111 -14.71 -5.01 -14.70
CA LYS A 111 -13.71 -5.67 -15.56
C LYS A 111 -12.29 -5.19 -15.25
N LYS A 112 -12.10 -3.88 -15.02
CA LYS A 112 -10.79 -3.31 -14.68
C LYS A 112 -10.33 -3.68 -13.27
N LEU A 113 -11.25 -3.75 -12.30
CA LEU A 113 -10.96 -4.27 -10.96
C LEU A 113 -10.43 -5.70 -11.05
N ASN A 114 -11.13 -6.58 -11.78
CA ASN A 114 -10.67 -7.95 -11.98
C ASN A 114 -9.25 -8.00 -12.57
N ASN A 115 -8.97 -7.21 -13.63
CA ASN A 115 -7.62 -7.14 -14.19
C ASN A 115 -6.58 -6.66 -13.16
N TYR A 116 -6.87 -5.64 -12.36
CA TYR A 116 -5.92 -5.15 -11.35
C TYR A 116 -5.55 -6.25 -10.32
N TYR A 117 -6.52 -7.05 -9.88
CA TYR A 117 -6.27 -8.17 -8.97
C TYR A 117 -5.60 -9.37 -9.64
N THR A 118 -5.90 -9.66 -10.91
CA THR A 118 -5.30 -10.80 -11.62
C THR A 118 -3.91 -10.53 -12.17
N THR A 119 -3.56 -9.27 -12.45
CA THR A 119 -2.24 -8.91 -13.00
C THR A 119 -1.17 -8.76 -11.90
N GLY A 120 -1.56 -8.64 -10.62
CA GLY A 120 -0.64 -8.63 -9.47
C GLY A 120 -0.11 -10.02 -9.06
N LYS A 121 -0.23 -11.03 -9.94
CA LYS A 121 0.19 -12.42 -9.74
C LYS A 121 1.43 -12.80 -10.57
N GLN A 122 2.30 -11.83 -10.90
CA GLN A 122 3.59 -12.08 -11.53
C GLN A 122 4.75 -11.67 -10.62
#